data_AF-M8AV91-F1
#
_entry.id   AF-M8AV91-F1
#
_cell.length_a   1.000
_cell.length_b   1.000
_cell.length_c   1.000
_cell.angle_alpha   90.00
_cell.angle_beta   90.00
_cell.angle_gamma   90.00
#
_symmetry.space_group_name_H-M   'P 1'
#
loop_
_entity.id
_entity.type
_entity.pdbx_description
1 polymer ?
#
loop_
_entity_poly.entity_id
_entity_poly.type
_entity_poly.pdbx_seq_one_letter_code
_entity_poly.pdbx_strand_id
1 'polypeptide(L)'
;MGIFILISLFVGIIDQASASPVLETILERRLQRVRESGKGGRAVVRIRGVTDDVAAAFVRLLYAGSRRGDGEVEEEVERYAEQLLVLAHAYRVPWLKRWCQEAIGSRLTPGTVEAIGSRLTPGTVVDALQLADLCDAPQLHLRCMRLLAKEFRAVERTEAWRFLRDNDPWQELDVLRRLHDADMRRRKWRRKRAEQKVYVELSDAMDILRHICTEGCTEVGPVGQAPAKSPCPAQFKLKEQQKEAMSASVAAKAGDGRWGLLVKKVKAVSVMSSLGKRSSPSQCC
;
A
#
# COMPACT_ATOMS: atom_id res chain seq x y z
N MET A 1 -4.99 -51.18 -2.30
CA MET A 1 -5.26 -49.85 -1.70
C MET A 1 -4.81 -48.82 -2.74
N GLY A 2 -5.56 -48.55 -3.80
CA GLY A 2 -6.93 -48.05 -3.77
C GLY A 2 -6.86 -46.56 -4.15
N ILE A 3 -7.08 -46.29 -5.45
CA ILE A 3 -7.77 -45.14 -6.05
C ILE A 3 -7.70 -43.83 -5.24
N PHE A 4 -7.05 -42.77 -5.79
CA PHE A 4 -7.50 -41.35 -5.77
C PHE A 4 -6.45 -40.28 -6.16
N ILE A 5 -5.20 -40.62 -6.47
CA ILE A 5 -4.21 -39.57 -6.86
C ILE A 5 -4.24 -39.26 -8.38
N LEU A 6 -4.90 -40.10 -9.19
CA LEU A 6 -4.97 -39.92 -10.65
C LEU A 6 -5.99 -38.87 -11.14
N ILE A 7 -6.72 -38.18 -10.27
CA ILE A 7 -7.65 -37.08 -10.65
C ILE A 7 -7.11 -35.69 -10.25
N SER A 8 -6.08 -35.61 -9.40
CA SER A 8 -5.49 -34.31 -8.99
C SER A 8 -4.35 -33.84 -9.90
N LEU A 9 -3.83 -34.68 -10.78
CA LEU A 9 -2.71 -34.34 -11.66
C LEU A 9 -3.13 -33.74 -13.01
N PHE A 10 -4.41 -33.84 -13.40
CA PHE A 10 -4.88 -33.31 -14.68
C PHE A 10 -5.25 -31.81 -14.65
N VAL A 11 -5.27 -31.18 -13.47
CA VAL A 11 -5.42 -29.71 -13.32
C VAL A 11 -4.10 -29.03 -12.95
N GLY A 12 -3.10 -29.77 -12.44
CA GLY A 12 -1.84 -29.19 -11.95
C GLY A 12 -0.68 -29.12 -12.98
N ILE A 13 -0.80 -29.76 -14.14
CA ILE A 13 0.32 -29.90 -15.10
C ILE A 13 0.27 -28.86 -16.24
N ILE A 14 -0.85 -28.15 -16.42
CA ILE A 14 -0.93 -27.04 -17.39
C ILE A 14 -0.30 -25.74 -16.82
N ASP A 15 -0.05 -25.67 -15.50
CA ASP A 15 0.40 -24.44 -14.84
C ASP A 15 1.94 -24.30 -14.67
N GLN A 16 2.73 -25.27 -15.17
CA GLN A 16 4.20 -25.20 -15.11
C GLN A 16 4.85 -24.69 -16.40
N ALA A 17 4.16 -24.79 -17.54
CA ALA A 17 4.51 -24.04 -18.75
C ALA A 17 4.05 -22.57 -18.67
N SER A 18 3.01 -22.28 -17.84
CA SER A 18 2.43 -20.94 -17.65
C SER A 18 3.22 -20.02 -16.71
N ALA A 19 4.27 -20.53 -16.04
CA ALA A 19 4.93 -19.82 -14.96
C ALA A 19 5.55 -18.48 -15.41
N SER A 20 5.99 -18.40 -16.67
CA SER A 20 6.45 -17.18 -17.31
C SER A 20 6.23 -17.22 -18.83
N PRO A 21 5.28 -16.43 -19.37
CA PRO A 21 5.06 -16.35 -20.82
C PRO A 21 6.28 -15.77 -21.55
N VAL A 22 7.11 -15.00 -20.84
CA VAL A 22 8.33 -14.43 -21.41
C VAL A 22 9.40 -15.51 -21.59
N LEU A 23 9.63 -16.35 -20.58
CA LEU A 23 10.58 -17.46 -20.70
C LEU A 23 10.13 -18.48 -21.73
N GLU A 24 8.83 -18.81 -21.76
CA GLU A 24 8.25 -19.70 -22.75
C GLU A 24 8.56 -19.22 -24.17
N THR A 25 8.20 -17.98 -24.52
CA THR A 25 8.47 -17.45 -25.86
C THR A 25 9.96 -17.32 -26.19
N ILE A 26 10.83 -17.10 -25.19
CA ILE A 26 12.29 -17.06 -25.39
C ILE A 26 12.82 -18.46 -25.68
N LEU A 27 12.36 -19.46 -24.93
CA LEU A 27 12.76 -20.85 -25.07
C LEU A 27 12.26 -21.43 -26.40
N GLU A 28 10.99 -21.22 -26.76
CA GLU A 28 10.43 -21.64 -28.05
C GLU A 28 11.22 -21.06 -29.23
N ARG A 29 11.48 -19.75 -29.22
CA ARG A 29 12.27 -19.07 -30.27
C ARG A 29 13.71 -19.57 -30.35
N ARG A 30 14.28 -20.07 -29.24
CA ARG A 30 15.65 -20.60 -29.21
C ARG A 30 15.67 -22.06 -29.67
N LEU A 31 14.73 -22.89 -29.21
CA LEU A 31 14.57 -24.28 -29.62
C LEU A 31 14.29 -24.39 -31.11
N GLN A 32 13.44 -23.51 -31.65
CA GLN A 32 13.16 -23.45 -33.08
C GLN A 32 14.44 -23.18 -33.90
N ARG A 33 15.26 -22.21 -33.49
CA ARG A 33 16.56 -21.94 -34.14
C ARG A 33 17.57 -23.06 -34.02
N VAL A 34 17.57 -23.81 -32.91
CA VAL A 34 18.43 -24.99 -32.76
C VAL A 34 17.99 -26.10 -33.72
N ARG A 35 16.68 -26.34 -33.85
CA ARG A 35 16.11 -27.30 -34.82
C ARG A 35 16.46 -26.93 -36.25
N GLU A 36 16.30 -25.66 -36.61
CA GLU A 36 16.62 -25.13 -37.94
C GLU A 36 18.13 -25.15 -38.26
N SER A 37 18.99 -24.99 -37.25
CA SER A 37 20.44 -24.94 -37.44
C SER A 37 21.08 -26.33 -37.65
N GLY A 38 20.38 -27.43 -37.39
CA GLY A 38 20.90 -28.80 -37.53
C GLY A 38 22.08 -29.17 -36.61
N LYS A 39 22.59 -28.24 -35.80
CA LYS A 39 23.64 -28.45 -34.79
C LYS A 39 22.99 -28.80 -33.47
N GLY A 40 23.36 -29.94 -32.88
CA GLY A 40 22.90 -30.42 -31.57
C GLY A 40 23.37 -29.57 -30.38
N GLY A 41 23.19 -28.25 -30.44
CA GLY A 41 23.53 -27.31 -29.39
C GLY A 41 22.41 -27.15 -28.37
N ARG A 42 22.78 -26.92 -27.09
CA ARG A 42 21.81 -26.57 -26.04
C ARG A 42 21.32 -25.12 -26.22
N ALA A 43 20.02 -24.90 -26.02
CA ALA A 43 19.46 -23.56 -25.95
C ALA A 43 19.90 -22.89 -24.63
N VAL A 44 20.84 -21.95 -24.69
CA VAL A 44 21.31 -21.19 -23.52
C VAL A 44 20.57 -19.85 -23.44
N VAL A 45 19.90 -19.60 -22.32
CA VAL A 45 19.30 -18.30 -21.98
C VAL A 45 20.12 -17.68 -20.87
N ARG A 46 20.62 -16.45 -21.10
CA ARG A 46 21.33 -15.68 -20.08
C ARG A 46 20.36 -14.71 -19.42
N ILE A 47 20.15 -14.88 -18.12
CA ILE A 47 19.48 -13.89 -17.27
C ILE A 47 20.51 -12.77 -17.03
N ARG A 48 20.16 -11.53 -17.39
CA ARG A 48 21.08 -10.39 -17.29
C ARG A 48 20.78 -9.56 -16.05
N GLY A 49 21.82 -8.96 -15.48
CA GLY A 49 21.70 -7.95 -14.40
C GLY A 49 21.50 -8.52 -13.00
N VAL A 50 21.74 -9.82 -12.80
CA VAL A 50 21.50 -10.51 -11.53
C VAL A 50 22.66 -11.47 -11.25
N THR A 51 22.97 -11.71 -9.97
CA THR A 51 23.99 -12.69 -9.55
C THR A 51 23.54 -14.13 -9.81
N ASP A 52 24.49 -15.04 -9.97
CA ASP A 52 24.20 -16.44 -10.27
C ASP A 52 23.34 -17.10 -9.17
N ASP A 53 23.53 -16.72 -7.91
CA ASP A 53 22.74 -17.22 -6.78
C ASP A 53 21.26 -16.85 -6.88
N VAL A 54 20.97 -15.60 -7.23
CA VAL A 54 19.59 -15.11 -7.37
C VAL A 54 18.95 -15.69 -8.63
N ALA A 55 19.71 -15.84 -9.71
CA ALA A 55 19.25 -16.51 -10.92
C ALA A 55 18.90 -17.98 -10.63
N ALA A 56 19.74 -18.69 -9.86
CA ALA A 56 19.49 -20.06 -9.45
C ALA A 56 18.27 -20.16 -8.51
N ALA A 57 18.13 -19.26 -7.53
CA ALA A 57 16.97 -19.19 -6.65
C ALA A 57 15.67 -18.93 -7.44
N PHE A 58 15.70 -17.98 -8.39
CA PHE A 58 14.56 -17.70 -9.26
C PHE A 58 14.13 -18.94 -10.06
N VAL A 59 15.09 -19.66 -10.66
CA VAL A 59 14.79 -20.89 -11.40
C VAL A 59 14.25 -21.98 -10.47
N ARG A 60 14.85 -22.17 -9.28
CA ARG A 60 14.34 -23.11 -8.26
C ARG A 60 12.89 -22.79 -7.88
N LEU A 61 12.58 -21.52 -7.63
CA LEU A 61 11.23 -21.03 -7.33
C LEU A 61 10.23 -21.32 -8.46
N LEU A 62 10.63 -21.13 -9.72
CA LEU A 62 9.77 -21.45 -10.86
C LEU A 62 9.44 -22.95 -10.93
N TYR A 63 10.40 -23.83 -10.61
CA TYR A 63 10.19 -25.28 -10.60
C TYR A 63 9.45 -25.79 -9.35
N ALA A 64 9.76 -25.21 -8.18
CA ALA A 64 9.06 -25.51 -6.92
C ALA A 64 7.59 -25.07 -6.97
N GLY A 65 7.29 -24.05 -7.78
CA GLY A 65 5.97 -23.46 -7.93
C GLY A 65 5.56 -22.64 -6.70
N SER A 66 4.26 -22.37 -6.56
CA SER A 66 3.72 -21.58 -5.44
C SER A 66 3.62 -22.36 -4.11
N ARG A 67 4.51 -23.34 -3.87
CA ARG A 67 4.55 -24.10 -2.61
C ARG A 67 5.06 -23.21 -1.48
N ARG A 68 4.14 -22.49 -0.84
CA ARG A 68 4.41 -21.79 0.42
C ARG A 68 4.56 -22.79 1.56
N GLY A 69 5.50 -22.54 2.47
CA GLY A 69 5.73 -23.35 3.67
C GLY A 69 6.96 -24.25 3.62
N ASP A 70 7.75 -24.18 2.54
CA ASP A 70 9.10 -24.74 2.52
C ASP A 70 10.08 -23.68 3.05
N GLY A 71 10.70 -23.94 4.19
CA GLY A 71 11.49 -22.95 4.94
C GLY A 71 12.69 -22.42 4.16
N GLU A 72 13.33 -23.27 3.35
CA GLU A 72 14.47 -22.87 2.52
C GLU A 72 14.04 -21.88 1.42
N VAL A 73 12.88 -22.12 0.83
CA VAL A 73 12.33 -21.28 -0.25
C VAL A 73 11.90 -19.91 0.28
N GLU A 74 11.35 -19.87 1.49
CA GLU A 74 10.96 -18.61 2.14
C GLU A 74 12.18 -17.77 2.50
N GLU A 75 13.25 -18.38 3.03
CA GLU A 75 14.51 -17.69 3.31
C GLU A 75 15.15 -17.10 2.04
N GLU A 76 15.11 -17.83 0.90
CA GLU A 76 15.58 -17.32 -0.38
C GLU A 76 14.77 -16.10 -0.87
N VAL A 77 13.44 -16.16 -0.75
CA VAL A 77 12.55 -15.06 -1.13
C VAL A 77 12.79 -13.84 -0.24
N GLU A 78 13.04 -14.04 1.04
CA GLU A 78 13.38 -12.95 1.94
C GLU A 78 14.75 -12.36 1.59
N ARG A 79 15.81 -13.17 1.52
CA ARG A 79 17.17 -12.68 1.27
C ARG A 79 17.28 -11.88 -0.03
N TYR A 80 16.58 -12.31 -1.08
CA TYR A 80 16.69 -11.74 -2.43
C TYR A 80 15.41 -11.04 -2.90
N ALA A 81 14.58 -10.55 -1.97
CA ALA A 81 13.23 -10.05 -2.26
C ALA A 81 13.20 -8.94 -3.33
N GLU A 82 14.15 -8.01 -3.28
CA GLU A 82 14.23 -6.88 -4.21
C GLU A 82 14.60 -7.36 -5.62
N GLN A 83 15.63 -8.20 -5.75
CA GLN A 83 16.09 -8.71 -7.04
C GLN A 83 15.08 -9.70 -7.65
N LEU A 84 14.46 -10.54 -6.82
CA LEU A 84 13.39 -11.45 -7.26
C LEU A 84 12.14 -10.70 -7.70
N LEU A 85 11.81 -9.55 -7.07
CA LEU A 85 10.69 -8.72 -7.53
C LEU A 85 10.93 -8.19 -8.95
N VAL A 86 12.15 -7.73 -9.25
CA VAL A 86 12.54 -7.27 -10.59
C VAL A 86 12.44 -8.41 -11.60
N LEU A 87 12.98 -9.59 -11.28
CA LEU A 87 12.90 -10.77 -12.14
C LEU A 87 11.45 -11.22 -12.36
N ALA A 88 10.64 -11.25 -11.31
CA ALA A 88 9.23 -11.60 -11.39
C ALA A 88 8.44 -10.60 -12.27
N HIS A 89 8.80 -9.31 -12.25
CA HIS A 89 8.22 -8.33 -13.16
C HIS A 89 8.70 -8.55 -14.61
N ALA A 90 10.01 -8.65 -14.83
CA ALA A 90 10.61 -8.81 -16.16
C ALA A 90 10.14 -10.08 -16.89
N TYR A 91 9.98 -11.18 -16.15
CA TYR A 91 9.51 -12.45 -16.67
C TYR A 91 7.99 -12.66 -16.51
N ARG A 92 7.24 -11.65 -16.05
CA ARG A 92 5.78 -11.67 -15.91
C ARG A 92 5.26 -12.86 -15.07
N VAL A 93 5.84 -13.04 -13.89
CA VAL A 93 5.48 -14.08 -12.91
C VAL A 93 4.64 -13.46 -11.78
N PRO A 94 3.30 -13.37 -11.90
CA PRO A 94 2.48 -12.57 -11.00
C PRO A 94 2.40 -13.12 -9.57
N TRP A 95 2.48 -14.44 -9.39
CA TRP A 95 2.44 -15.06 -8.07
C TRP A 95 3.70 -14.74 -7.26
N LEU A 96 4.88 -14.85 -7.88
CA LEU A 96 6.16 -14.51 -7.25
C LEU A 96 6.24 -13.02 -6.97
N LYS A 97 5.76 -12.18 -7.90
CA LYS A 97 5.68 -10.74 -7.72
C LYS A 97 4.85 -10.35 -6.49
N ARG A 98 3.73 -11.04 -6.24
CA ARG A 98 2.90 -10.81 -5.03
C ARG A 98 3.62 -11.28 -3.76
N TRP A 99 4.34 -12.38 -3.84
CA TRP A 99 5.08 -12.90 -2.69
C TRP A 99 6.23 -11.97 -2.30
N CYS A 100 7.03 -11.50 -3.25
CA CYS A 100 8.08 -10.51 -2.99
C CYS A 100 7.51 -9.20 -2.45
N GLN A 101 6.35 -8.74 -2.94
CA GLN A 101 5.66 -7.57 -2.38
C GLN A 101 5.28 -7.75 -0.92
N GLU A 102 4.82 -8.94 -0.52
CA GLU A 102 4.51 -9.22 0.88
C GLU A 102 5.77 -9.36 1.72
N ALA A 103 6.83 -9.99 1.22
CA ALA A 103 8.12 -10.12 1.93
C ALA A 103 8.78 -8.77 2.19
N ILE A 104 8.82 -7.88 1.19
CA ILE A 104 9.30 -6.50 1.38
C ILE A 104 8.33 -5.71 2.28
N GLY A 105 7.02 -5.96 2.13
CA GLY A 105 5.98 -5.33 2.94
C GLY A 105 6.02 -5.72 4.42
N SER A 106 6.26 -6.98 4.75
CA SER A 106 6.32 -7.48 6.13
C SER A 106 7.50 -6.86 6.88
N ARG A 107 8.65 -6.72 6.21
CA ARG A 107 9.84 -5.99 6.71
C ARG A 107 9.56 -4.55 7.09
N LEU A 108 8.60 -3.92 6.41
CA LEU A 108 8.20 -2.53 6.57
C LEU A 108 7.23 -2.30 7.75
N THR A 109 6.58 -3.35 8.28
CA THR A 109 5.63 -3.23 9.41
C THR A 109 6.26 -3.56 10.77
N PRO A 110 6.25 -2.63 11.75
CA PRO A 110 6.73 -2.94 13.10
C PRO A 110 5.71 -3.81 13.85
N GLY A 111 6.09 -5.02 14.26
CA GLY A 111 5.29 -5.78 15.24
C GLY A 111 5.28 -7.31 15.17
N THR A 112 5.91 -7.96 14.19
CA THR A 112 5.90 -9.43 14.13
C THR A 112 7.31 -9.97 13.90
N VAL A 113 7.95 -10.30 15.03
CA VAL A 113 8.94 -11.36 15.26
C VAL A 113 10.18 -11.42 14.35
N GLU A 114 11.29 -10.93 14.92
CA GLU A 114 12.60 -11.58 15.04
C GLU A 114 12.92 -12.73 14.06
N ALA A 115 13.46 -12.39 12.89
CA ALA A 115 14.48 -13.19 12.20
C ALA A 115 15.42 -12.25 11.42
N ILE A 116 16.68 -12.63 11.37
CA ILE A 116 17.87 -11.77 11.22
C ILE A 116 18.12 -11.38 9.76
N GLY A 117 18.28 -10.06 9.50
CA GLY A 117 18.90 -9.54 8.27
C GLY A 117 18.09 -8.46 7.58
N SER A 118 18.34 -7.19 7.93
CA SER A 118 17.79 -6.00 7.25
C SER A 118 16.28 -5.75 7.43
N ARG A 119 15.89 -5.36 8.64
CA ARG A 119 14.64 -4.64 8.88
C ARG A 119 14.71 -3.31 8.12
N LEU A 120 13.80 -3.07 7.17
CA LEU A 120 13.79 -1.84 6.37
C LEU A 120 13.62 -0.63 7.31
N THR A 121 14.70 0.13 7.45
CA THR A 121 14.75 1.39 8.19
C THR A 121 14.03 2.47 7.39
N PRO A 122 13.64 3.61 8.00
CA PRO A 122 13.10 4.76 7.26
C PRO A 122 14.00 5.20 6.08
N GLY A 123 15.30 4.84 6.08
CA GLY A 123 16.20 5.04 4.94
C GLY A 123 15.76 4.29 3.69
N THR A 124 15.49 3.01 3.82
CA THR A 124 15.15 2.09 2.71
C THR A 124 13.73 2.27 2.13
N VAL A 125 12.85 3.07 2.78
CA VAL A 125 11.48 3.27 2.31
C VAL A 125 11.44 3.99 0.96
N VAL A 126 12.38 4.90 0.72
CA VAL A 126 12.49 5.64 -0.55
C VAL A 126 12.93 4.70 -1.67
N ASP A 127 13.92 3.85 -1.40
CA ASP A 127 14.42 2.87 -2.37
C ASP A 127 13.34 1.82 -2.69
N ALA A 128 12.61 1.34 -1.69
CA ALA A 128 11.49 0.43 -1.87
C ALA A 128 10.32 1.08 -2.64
N LEU A 129 10.09 2.38 -2.44
CA LEU A 129 9.10 3.13 -3.22
C LEU A 129 9.53 3.23 -4.69
N GLN A 130 10.78 3.59 -4.96
CA GLN A 130 11.35 3.61 -6.31
C GLN A 130 11.27 2.23 -6.98
N LEU A 131 11.65 1.18 -6.26
CA LEU A 131 11.52 -0.20 -6.75
C LEU A 131 10.08 -0.56 -7.07
N ALA A 132 9.12 -0.14 -6.22
CA ALA A 132 7.71 -0.38 -6.46
C ALA A 132 7.18 0.32 -7.71
N ASP A 133 7.65 1.54 -7.97
CA ASP A 133 7.30 2.30 -9.17
C ASP A 133 7.91 1.67 -10.43
N LEU A 134 9.17 1.23 -10.38
CA LEU A 134 9.85 0.55 -11.49
C LEU A 134 9.24 -0.83 -11.83
N CYS A 135 8.75 -1.54 -10.82
CA CYS A 135 8.20 -2.89 -11.00
C CYS A 135 6.68 -2.91 -11.15
N ASP A 136 5.98 -1.78 -11.27
CA ASP A 136 4.50 -1.70 -11.25
C ASP A 136 3.87 -2.48 -10.08
N ALA A 137 4.36 -2.26 -8.86
CA ALA A 137 3.95 -2.98 -7.65
C ALA A 137 3.07 -2.12 -6.73
N PRO A 138 1.76 -2.00 -7.01
CA PRO A 138 0.88 -1.05 -6.33
C PRO A 138 0.68 -1.35 -4.84
N GLN A 139 0.71 -2.63 -4.43
CA GLN A 139 0.52 -2.98 -3.01
C GLN A 139 1.71 -2.52 -2.17
N LEU A 140 2.92 -2.75 -2.68
CA LEU A 140 4.16 -2.27 -2.06
C LEU A 140 4.21 -0.74 -2.04
N HIS A 141 3.87 -0.08 -3.16
CA HIS A 141 3.79 1.38 -3.23
C HIS A 141 2.84 1.95 -2.16
N LEU A 142 1.63 1.39 -2.02
CA LEU A 142 0.67 1.83 -1.00
C LEU A 142 1.16 1.57 0.43
N ARG A 143 1.94 0.52 0.67
CA ARG A 143 2.52 0.23 1.99
C ARG A 143 3.63 1.24 2.32
N CYS A 144 4.51 1.53 1.36
CA CYS A 144 5.54 2.57 1.48
C CYS A 144 4.91 3.95 1.74
N MET A 145 3.92 4.36 0.93
CA MET A 145 3.22 5.64 1.11
C MET A 145 2.52 5.77 2.47
N ARG A 146 1.98 4.67 3.02
CA ARG A 146 1.39 4.68 4.37
C ARG A 146 2.42 4.85 5.47
N LEU A 147 3.61 4.28 5.31
CA LEU A 147 4.71 4.47 6.27
C LEU A 147 5.31 5.86 6.18
N LEU A 148 5.52 6.37 4.96
CA LEU A 148 5.89 7.76 4.71
C LEU A 148 4.92 8.74 5.39
N ALA A 149 3.61 8.51 5.29
CA ALA A 149 2.61 9.36 5.93
C ALA A 149 2.65 9.31 7.46
N LYS A 150 3.05 8.18 8.06
CA LYS A 150 3.15 8.01 9.51
C LYS A 150 4.45 8.58 10.07
N GLU A 151 5.57 8.32 9.41
CA GLU A 151 6.92 8.57 9.91
C GLU A 151 7.71 9.53 9.00
N PHE A 152 7.03 10.47 8.34
CA PHE A 152 7.66 11.42 7.41
C PHE A 152 8.89 12.12 8.00
N ARG A 153 8.82 12.49 9.28
CA ARG A 153 9.92 13.16 10.01
C ARG A 153 11.16 12.28 10.18
N ALA A 154 11.00 10.96 10.24
CA ALA A 154 12.12 10.03 10.30
C ALA A 154 12.74 9.89 8.91
N VAL A 155 11.91 9.75 7.89
CA VAL A 155 12.34 9.58 6.49
C VAL A 155 13.03 10.84 5.96
N GLU A 156 12.53 12.03 6.27
CA GLU A 156 13.13 13.29 5.81
C GLU A 156 14.57 13.50 6.30
N ARG A 157 14.95 12.84 7.41
CA ARG A 157 16.31 12.89 7.96
C ARG A 157 17.26 11.89 7.31
N THR A 158 16.77 10.94 6.52
CA THR A 158 17.59 9.89 5.93
C THR A 158 18.43 10.43 4.79
N GLU A 159 19.53 9.74 4.49
CA GLU A 159 20.34 10.03 3.32
C GLU A 159 19.59 9.74 2.02
N ALA A 160 18.76 8.69 1.97
CA ALA A 160 17.95 8.33 0.81
C ALA A 160 16.98 9.46 0.41
N TRP A 161 16.34 10.12 1.40
CA TRP A 161 15.47 11.27 1.11
C TRP A 161 16.26 12.50 0.64
N ARG A 162 17.45 12.73 1.20
CA ARG A 162 18.34 13.81 0.74
C ARG A 162 18.80 13.55 -0.70
N PHE A 163 19.24 12.33 -1.00
CA PHE A 163 19.64 11.90 -2.34
C PHE A 163 18.48 12.05 -3.34
N LEU A 164 17.27 11.62 -2.98
CA LEU A 164 16.07 11.80 -3.81
C LEU A 164 15.84 13.27 -4.15
N ARG A 165 15.94 14.15 -3.16
CA ARG A 165 15.72 15.59 -3.38
C ARG A 165 16.77 16.20 -4.30
N ASP A 166 18.02 15.77 -4.17
CA ASP A 166 19.14 16.37 -4.90
C ASP A 166 19.22 15.84 -6.34
N ASN A 167 18.79 14.60 -6.60
CA ASN A 167 18.82 13.98 -7.93
C ASN A 167 17.48 14.07 -8.68
N ASP A 168 16.35 13.86 -8.00
CA ASP A 168 15.01 13.78 -8.60
C ASP A 168 13.97 14.66 -7.87
N PRO A 169 14.05 16.00 -8.02
CA PRO A 169 13.12 16.92 -7.35
C PRO A 169 11.64 16.70 -7.72
N TRP A 170 11.38 16.17 -8.91
CA TRP A 170 10.02 15.87 -9.37
C TRP A 170 9.40 14.70 -8.62
N GLN A 171 10.19 13.68 -8.29
CA GLN A 171 9.73 12.54 -7.50
C GLN A 171 9.47 12.96 -6.05
N GLU A 172 10.32 13.81 -5.46
CA GLU A 172 10.07 14.43 -4.14
C GLU A 172 8.70 15.16 -4.15
N LEU A 173 8.48 16.04 -5.14
CA LEU A 173 7.25 16.81 -5.27
C LEU A 173 6.02 15.93 -5.42
N ASP A 174 6.12 14.85 -6.19
CA ASP A 174 5.02 13.94 -6.41
C ASP A 174 4.66 13.15 -5.13
N VAL A 175 5.66 12.67 -4.38
CA VAL A 175 5.46 12.05 -3.07
C VAL A 175 4.79 13.04 -2.10
N LEU A 176 5.31 14.27 -2.01
CA LEU A 176 4.75 15.32 -1.15
C LEU A 176 3.31 15.67 -1.54
N ARG A 177 3.01 15.75 -2.83
CA ARG A 177 1.65 15.99 -3.34
C ARG A 177 0.71 14.87 -2.93
N ARG A 178 1.10 13.61 -3.13
CA ARG A 178 0.28 12.44 -2.76
C ARG A 178 0.01 12.39 -1.25
N LEU A 179 1.02 12.72 -0.42
CA LEU A 179 0.87 12.83 1.03
C LEU A 179 -0.11 13.94 1.40
N HIS A 180 0.03 15.12 0.79
CA HIS A 180 -0.89 16.24 1.01
C HIS A 180 -2.33 15.88 0.63
N ASP A 181 -2.55 15.29 -0.55
CA ASP A 181 -3.87 14.89 -1.01
C ASP A 181 -4.50 13.82 -0.10
N ALA A 182 -3.69 12.87 0.37
CA ALA A 182 -4.12 11.87 1.33
C ALA A 182 -4.58 12.51 2.65
N ASP A 183 -3.83 13.50 3.17
CA ASP A 183 -4.20 14.24 4.36
C ASP A 183 -5.45 15.10 4.17
N MET A 184 -5.59 15.76 3.02
CA MET A 184 -6.78 16.55 2.68
C MET A 184 -8.02 15.67 2.59
N ARG A 185 -7.92 14.50 1.94
CA ARG A 185 -8.98 13.49 1.95
C ARG A 185 -9.31 13.08 3.38
N ARG A 186 -8.31 12.73 4.19
CA ARG A 186 -8.49 12.30 5.58
C ARG A 186 -9.19 13.37 6.42
N ARG A 187 -8.85 14.65 6.24
CA ARG A 187 -9.51 15.80 6.91
C ARG A 187 -10.95 15.96 6.46
N LYS A 188 -11.23 15.90 5.16
CA LYS A 188 -12.59 15.98 4.60
C LYS A 188 -13.48 14.84 5.12
N TRP A 189 -12.96 13.61 5.14
CA TRP A 189 -13.66 12.45 5.69
C TRP A 189 -13.97 12.60 7.18
N ARG A 190 -13.06 13.16 7.97
CA ARG A 190 -13.32 13.47 9.40
C ARG A 190 -14.44 14.50 9.56
N ARG A 191 -14.43 15.57 8.76
CA ARG A 191 -15.50 16.60 8.79
C ARG A 191 -16.86 16.00 8.43
N LYS A 192 -16.94 15.26 7.32
CA LYS A 192 -18.17 14.60 6.90
C LYS A 192 -18.72 13.64 7.95
N ARG A 193 -17.86 12.89 8.65
CA ARG A 193 -18.29 12.03 9.78
C ARG A 193 -18.78 12.82 10.98
N ALA A 194 -18.15 13.94 11.31
CA ALA A 194 -18.60 14.81 12.40
C ALA A 194 -19.96 15.45 12.07
N GLU A 195 -20.13 15.95 10.84
CA GLU A 195 -21.40 16.47 10.32
C GLU A 195 -22.49 15.39 10.38
N GLN A 196 -22.21 14.18 9.88
CA GLN A 196 -23.17 13.07 9.94
C GLN A 196 -23.60 12.74 11.37
N LYS A 197 -22.67 12.79 12.33
CA LYS A 197 -22.98 12.56 13.73
C LYS A 197 -23.95 13.61 14.28
N VAL A 198 -23.77 14.88 13.92
CA VAL A 198 -24.69 15.97 14.31
C VAL A 198 -26.07 15.77 13.70
N TYR A 199 -26.18 15.34 12.43
CA TYR A 199 -27.47 15.07 11.81
C TYR A 199 -28.23 13.93 12.51
N VAL A 200 -27.52 12.89 12.95
CA VAL A 200 -28.13 11.79 13.73
C VAL A 200 -28.57 12.29 15.11
N GLU A 201 -27.73 13.06 15.82
CA GLU A 201 -28.11 13.67 17.10
C GLU A 201 -29.35 14.58 16.95
N LEU A 202 -29.49 15.29 15.83
CA LEU A 202 -30.65 16.11 15.52
C LEU A 202 -31.90 15.28 15.19
N SER A 203 -31.78 14.21 14.41
CA SER A 203 -32.93 13.33 14.12
C SER A 203 -33.47 12.68 15.40
N ASP A 204 -32.58 12.22 16.27
CA ASP A 204 -32.95 11.62 17.55
C ASP A 204 -33.70 12.64 18.43
N ALA A 205 -33.22 13.89 18.47
CA ALA A 205 -33.89 14.98 19.20
C ALA A 205 -35.27 15.33 18.60
N MET A 206 -35.39 15.31 17.27
CA MET A 206 -36.67 15.55 16.58
C MET A 206 -37.70 14.45 16.87
N ASP A 207 -37.26 13.20 16.89
CA ASP A 207 -38.14 12.06 17.22
C ASP A 207 -38.62 12.13 18.67
N ILE A 208 -37.74 12.53 19.59
CA ILE A 208 -38.08 12.83 20.99
C ILE A 208 -39.15 13.93 21.08
N LEU A 209 -38.95 15.06 20.39
CA LEU A 209 -39.90 16.17 20.43
C LEU A 209 -41.26 15.77 19.87
N ARG A 210 -41.27 15.00 18.77
CA ARG A 210 -42.51 14.46 18.19
C ARG A 210 -43.25 13.61 19.22
N HIS A 211 -42.56 12.69 19.89
CA HIS A 211 -43.13 11.83 20.92
C HIS A 211 -43.71 12.64 22.10
N ILE A 212 -42.99 13.65 22.61
CA ILE A 212 -43.50 14.55 23.66
C ILE A 212 -44.79 15.26 23.21
N CYS A 213 -44.79 15.80 21.99
CA CYS A 213 -45.93 16.57 21.45
C CYS A 213 -47.15 15.70 21.12
N THR A 214 -46.97 14.42 20.80
CA THR A 214 -48.08 13.51 20.46
C THR A 214 -48.60 12.70 21.65
N GLU A 215 -47.70 12.25 22.53
CA GLU A 215 -48.01 11.31 23.62
C GLU A 215 -48.02 11.96 25.01
N GLY A 216 -47.59 13.23 25.14
CA GLY A 216 -47.65 13.98 26.39
C GLY A 216 -46.63 13.54 27.45
N CYS A 217 -45.60 12.79 27.06
CA CYS A 217 -44.59 12.26 27.95
C CYS A 217 -43.70 13.35 28.56
N THR A 218 -43.53 13.34 29.88
CA THR A 218 -42.61 14.22 30.64
C THR A 218 -41.26 13.58 30.94
N GLU A 219 -41.11 12.27 30.70
CA GLU A 219 -39.85 11.53 30.89
C GLU A 219 -39.22 11.24 29.52
N VAL A 220 -38.06 11.87 29.28
CA VAL A 220 -37.37 11.80 27.99
C VAL A 220 -36.07 11.02 28.16
N GLY A 221 -36.03 9.80 27.62
CA GLY A 221 -34.85 8.93 27.60
C GLY A 221 -34.64 8.30 26.21
N PRO A 222 -33.42 7.82 25.90
CA PRO A 222 -33.12 7.22 24.59
C PRO A 222 -34.04 6.03 24.28
N VAL A 223 -34.53 5.96 23.04
CA VAL A 223 -35.49 4.94 22.57
C VAL A 223 -34.92 3.53 22.79
N GLY A 224 -35.62 2.71 23.57
CA GLY A 224 -35.30 1.30 23.81
C GLY A 224 -34.82 0.93 25.22
N GLN A 225 -34.82 1.85 26.20
CA GLN A 225 -34.54 1.53 27.61
C GLN A 225 -35.72 1.92 28.51
N ALA A 226 -36.09 1.03 29.44
CA ALA A 226 -37.10 1.32 30.45
C ALA A 226 -36.64 2.49 31.36
N PRO A 227 -37.56 3.36 31.80
CA PRO A 227 -37.21 4.54 32.59
C PRO A 227 -36.59 4.13 33.93
N ALA A 228 -35.33 4.52 34.14
CA ALA A 228 -34.68 4.35 35.43
C ALA A 228 -35.16 5.46 36.38
N LYS A 229 -35.58 5.07 37.59
CA LYS A 229 -36.06 5.94 38.66
C LYS A 229 -34.92 6.83 39.21
N SER A 230 -34.51 7.87 38.51
CA SER A 230 -33.65 8.92 39.06
C SER A 230 -33.77 10.23 38.27
N PRO A 231 -33.78 11.41 38.92
CA PRO A 231 -33.92 12.69 38.24
C PRO A 231 -32.74 12.97 37.30
N CYS A 232 -33.05 13.36 36.06
CA CYS A 232 -32.08 13.73 35.03
C CYS A 232 -31.58 15.17 35.23
N PRO A 233 -30.36 15.34 35.76
CA PRO A 233 -29.39 16.26 35.12
C PRO A 233 -27.96 15.70 35.03
N ALA A 234 -27.69 14.48 35.51
CA ALA A 234 -26.32 13.94 35.60
C ALA A 234 -25.80 13.29 34.30
N GLN A 235 -26.68 12.86 33.38
CA GLN A 235 -26.28 12.08 32.20
C GLN A 235 -25.78 12.94 31.02
N PHE A 236 -26.24 14.20 30.92
CA PHE A 236 -25.79 15.13 29.87
C PHE A 236 -24.37 15.66 30.13
N LYS A 237 -24.04 15.99 31.39
CA LYS A 237 -22.73 16.53 31.78
C LYS A 237 -21.58 15.53 31.58
N LEU A 238 -21.83 14.23 31.80
CA LEU A 238 -20.83 13.17 31.59
C LEU A 238 -20.49 12.98 30.10
N LYS A 239 -21.47 13.08 29.20
CA LYS A 239 -21.24 12.96 27.75
C LYS A 239 -20.49 14.17 27.18
N GLU A 240 -20.75 15.35 27.71
CA GLU A 240 -20.10 16.60 27.30
C GLU A 240 -18.61 16.60 27.69
N GLN A 241 -18.29 16.21 28.94
CA GLN A 241 -16.91 16.05 29.42
C GLN A 241 -16.12 14.98 28.65
N GLN A 242 -16.76 13.87 28.25
CA GLN A 242 -16.13 12.85 27.41
C GLN A 242 -15.89 13.31 25.97
N LYS A 243 -16.77 14.16 25.41
CA LYS A 243 -16.63 14.76 24.07
C LYS A 243 -15.46 15.76 24.04
N GLU A 244 -15.28 16.55 25.11
CA GLU A 244 -14.21 17.54 25.26
C GLU A 244 -12.83 16.88 25.49
N ALA A 245 -12.74 15.85 26.32
CA ALA A 245 -11.48 15.11 26.52
C ALA A 245 -11.01 14.42 25.22
N MET A 246 -11.95 13.90 24.42
CA MET A 246 -11.62 13.23 23.16
C MET A 246 -11.22 14.24 22.07
N SER A 247 -11.84 15.43 22.01
CA SER A 247 -11.48 16.48 21.04
C SER A 247 -10.11 17.12 21.35
N ALA A 248 -9.79 17.33 22.63
CA ALA A 248 -8.48 17.86 23.08
C ALA A 248 -7.32 16.91 22.73
N SER A 249 -7.52 15.59 22.88
CA SER A 249 -6.49 14.59 22.53
C SER A 249 -6.19 14.51 21.01
N VAL A 250 -7.18 14.82 20.17
CA VAL A 250 -7.04 14.85 18.71
C VAL A 250 -6.37 16.14 18.24
N ALA A 251 -6.64 17.26 18.92
CA ALA A 251 -6.00 18.55 18.65
C ALA A 251 -4.51 18.57 19.07
N ALA A 252 -4.15 17.92 20.19
CA ALA A 252 -2.76 17.82 20.65
C ALA A 252 -1.84 17.05 19.67
N LYS A 253 -2.38 16.19 18.81
CA LYS A 253 -1.64 15.51 17.73
C LYS A 253 -1.52 16.32 16.43
N ALA A 254 -2.13 17.51 16.36
CA ALA A 254 -2.13 18.36 15.17
C ALA A 254 -1.06 19.47 15.21
N GLY A 255 0.06 19.24 15.90
CA GLY A 255 1.20 20.15 15.86
C GLY A 255 2.15 19.76 14.74
N ASP A 256 2.03 20.37 13.56
CA ASP A 256 3.16 20.38 12.62
C ASP A 256 3.08 21.52 11.60
N GLY A 257 3.65 22.68 11.97
CA GLY A 257 3.79 23.83 11.09
C GLY A 257 4.63 23.57 9.84
N ARG A 258 5.49 22.54 9.82
CA ARG A 258 6.37 22.21 8.69
C ARG A 258 5.65 21.42 7.59
N TRP A 259 4.59 20.67 7.90
CA TRP A 259 3.63 20.23 6.86
C TRP A 259 3.03 21.43 6.15
N GLY A 260 2.75 22.52 6.86
CA GLY A 260 2.28 23.77 6.27
C GLY A 260 3.23 24.34 5.20
N LEU A 261 4.55 24.29 5.42
CA LEU A 261 5.54 24.72 4.42
C LEU A 261 5.60 23.79 3.20
N LEU A 262 5.55 22.47 3.41
CA LEU A 262 5.54 21.50 2.30
C LEU A 262 4.27 21.64 1.44
N VAL A 263 3.13 21.90 2.08
CA VAL A 263 1.87 22.21 1.38
C VAL A 263 1.98 23.50 0.57
N LYS A 264 2.62 24.55 1.11
CA LYS A 264 2.89 25.78 0.37
C LYS A 264 3.78 25.51 -0.85
N LYS A 265 4.83 24.68 -0.71
CA LYS A 265 5.70 24.25 -1.82
C LYS A 265 4.91 23.53 -2.92
N VAL A 266 4.11 22.52 -2.56
CA VAL A 266 3.27 21.77 -3.52
C VAL A 266 2.26 22.70 -4.22
N LYS A 267 1.60 23.58 -3.47
CA LYS A 267 0.60 24.51 -4.02
C LYS A 267 1.22 25.53 -4.98
N ALA A 268 2.39 26.09 -4.64
CA ALA A 268 3.12 27.00 -5.51
C ALA A 268 3.52 26.32 -6.83
N VAL A 269 4.06 25.10 -6.78
CA VAL A 269 4.44 24.34 -7.98
C VAL A 269 3.21 23.97 -8.82
N SER A 270 2.10 23.56 -8.21
CA SER A 270 0.86 23.26 -8.93
C SER A 270 0.30 24.49 -9.65
N VAL A 271 0.35 25.67 -9.01
CA VAL A 271 -0.07 26.94 -9.63
C VAL A 271 0.83 27.26 -10.84
N MET A 272 2.15 27.18 -10.70
CA MET A 272 3.08 27.41 -11.81
C MET A 272 2.87 26.43 -12.99
N SER A 273 2.64 25.15 -12.70
CA SER A 273 2.31 24.15 -13.73
C SER A 273 1.00 24.47 -14.48
N SER A 274 -0.02 24.95 -13.76
CA SER A 274 -1.28 25.36 -14.38
C SER A 274 -1.20 26.66 -15.19
N LEU A 275 -0.24 27.54 -14.88
CA LEU A 275 0.03 28.75 -15.65
C LEU A 275 0.79 28.43 -16.94
N GLY A 276 1.76 27.51 -16.90
CA GLY A 276 2.48 27.04 -18.10
C GLY A 276 1.58 26.36 -19.13
N LYS A 277 0.55 25.64 -18.70
CA LYS A 277 -0.45 25.00 -19.60
C LYS A 277 -1.41 25.98 -20.26
N ARG A 278 -1.56 27.20 -19.74
CA ARG A 278 -2.38 28.26 -20.37
C ARG A 278 -1.60 29.10 -21.39
N SER A 279 -0.29 28.92 -21.45
CA SER A 279 0.60 29.75 -22.29
C SER A 279 1.05 29.05 -23.58
N SER A 280 0.45 27.93 -23.97
CA SER A 280 0.63 27.42 -25.35
C SER A 280 -0.08 28.38 -26.31
N PRO A 281 0.65 29.12 -27.16
CA PRO A 281 0.01 30.00 -28.12
C PRO A 281 -0.83 29.14 -29.07
N SER A 282 -2.11 29.45 -29.13
CA SER A 282 -2.96 29.06 -30.26
C SER A 282 -2.23 29.44 -31.53
N GLN A 283 -1.84 28.45 -32.33
CA GLN A 283 -1.52 28.68 -33.74
C GLN A 283 -2.77 29.29 -34.38
N CYS A 284 -2.74 30.60 -34.61
CA CYS A 284 -3.61 31.24 -35.58
C CYS A 284 -3.12 30.79 -36.96
N CYS A 285 -3.86 29.89 -37.58
CA CYS A 285 -4.01 29.83 -39.03
C CYS A 285 -5.31 30.56 -39.38
#